data_AF-A0A957LJ92-F1
#
_entry.id   AF-A0A957LJ92-F1
#
_cell.length_a   1.000
_cell.length_b   1.000
_cell.length_c   1.000
_cell.angle_alpha   90.00
_cell.angle_beta   90.00
_cell.angle_gamma   90.00
#
_symmetry.space_group_name_H-M   'P 1'
#
loop_
_entity.id
_entity.type
_entity.pdbx_description
1 polymer ?
#
loop_
_entity_poly.entity_id
_entity_poly.type
_entity_poly.pdbx_seq_one_letter_code
_entity_poly.pdbx_strand_id
1 'polypeptide(L)'
;MMFKNSITALFIVGFILTACNTDLTVAEPTAESAVAVVEGGTTAVQVVVGANDFEVGTPRIPIIFFDGPQMSADIPEAEMTVFDLSQEPAAIGWSGMAINYTDYEIPYWVFHPEIPSSGIWGIVASVTLPDGNKEDIQFTIQIEAENSAPLIGDKGIPSENRTLETEPDINKLTSGQEPLPALYQMTVAEAMTSGRPTVIAFNTPAFCQTAICSPV
;
A
#
# COMPACT_ATOMS: atom_id res chain seq x y z
N MET A 1 47.96 -57.61 19.56
CA MET A 1 48.12 -57.49 21.03
C MET A 1 47.39 -56.21 21.43
N MET A 2 46.09 -56.19 21.69
CA MET A 2 45.32 -56.73 22.84
C MET A 2 45.74 -56.15 24.21
N PHE A 3 44.73 -55.62 24.92
CA PHE A 3 44.66 -55.09 26.31
C PHE A 3 45.10 -53.62 26.53
N LYS A 4 44.38 -52.73 27.25
CA LYS A 4 43.17 -52.80 28.10
C LYS A 4 42.64 -51.37 28.42
N ASN A 5 41.33 -51.24 28.65
CA ASN A 5 40.59 -50.08 29.17
C ASN A 5 41.09 -49.51 30.52
N SER A 6 40.85 -48.22 30.77
CA SER A 6 40.28 -47.67 32.04
C SER A 6 39.94 -46.16 31.87
N ILE A 7 38.65 -45.79 31.80
CA ILE A 7 37.80 -45.18 32.87
C ILE A 7 38.13 -43.70 33.21
N THR A 8 37.27 -42.82 32.68
CA THR A 8 36.53 -41.70 33.30
C THR A 8 37.18 -40.84 34.40
N ALA A 9 37.27 -39.52 34.15
CA ALA A 9 36.90 -38.48 35.11
C ALA A 9 36.69 -37.11 34.43
N LEU A 10 35.44 -36.67 34.46
CA LEU A 10 34.90 -35.38 34.04
C LEU A 10 35.25 -34.32 35.09
N PHE A 11 35.99 -33.26 34.74
CA PHE A 11 36.23 -32.11 35.63
C PHE A 11 35.32 -30.94 35.24
N ILE A 12 34.20 -30.85 35.96
CA ILE A 12 33.30 -29.69 35.99
C ILE A 12 33.89 -28.69 37.00
N VAL A 13 34.29 -27.52 36.52
CA VAL A 13 34.65 -26.38 37.38
C VAL A 13 33.37 -25.59 37.65
N GLY A 14 32.84 -25.76 38.86
CA GLY A 14 31.71 -24.97 39.38
C GLY A 14 32.19 -23.63 39.94
N PHE A 15 31.67 -22.55 39.39
CA PHE A 15 31.80 -21.21 39.97
C PHE A 15 30.61 -20.97 40.91
N ILE A 16 30.89 -20.86 42.20
CA ILE A 16 29.93 -20.46 43.24
C ILE A 16 30.14 -18.97 43.50
N LEU A 17 29.12 -18.15 43.27
CA LEU A 17 29.06 -16.77 43.77
C LEU A 17 27.67 -16.50 44.35
N THR A 18 27.61 -16.72 45.66
CA THR A 18 26.95 -15.92 46.71
C THR A 18 25.81 -14.98 46.32
N ALA A 19 24.61 -15.30 46.81
CA ALA A 19 23.45 -14.43 46.93
C ALA A 19 23.65 -13.35 48.00
N CYS A 20 23.35 -12.09 47.67
CA CYS A 20 22.99 -11.07 48.63
C CYS A 20 21.48 -10.83 48.50
N ASN A 21 20.75 -11.20 49.55
CA ASN A 21 19.33 -10.96 49.72
C ASN A 21 19.14 -9.52 50.23
N THR A 22 18.59 -8.64 49.41
CA THR A 22 18.05 -7.35 49.85
C THR A 22 16.56 -7.37 49.60
N ASP A 23 15.79 -7.46 50.68
CA ASP A 23 14.34 -7.26 50.69
C ASP A 23 14.02 -5.87 50.15
N LEU A 24 13.59 -5.82 48.89
CA LEU A 24 12.84 -4.73 48.31
C LEU A 24 11.43 -5.27 48.09
N THR A 25 10.52 -4.91 48.98
CA THR A 25 9.08 -5.09 48.77
C THR A 25 8.66 -4.25 47.57
N VAL A 26 8.62 -4.86 46.39
CA VAL A 26 7.96 -4.31 45.21
C VAL A 26 6.47 -4.59 45.37
N ALA A 27 5.68 -3.54 45.48
CA ALA A 27 4.23 -3.65 45.45
C ALA A 27 3.81 -4.31 44.12
N GLU A 28 2.95 -5.33 44.20
CA GLU A 28 2.31 -5.93 43.03
C GLU A 28 1.54 -4.83 42.27
N PRO A 29 1.82 -4.62 40.97
CA PRO A 29 0.91 -3.83 40.16
C PRO A 29 -0.34 -4.70 39.91
N THR A 30 -1.46 -4.25 40.47
CA THR A 30 -2.81 -4.68 40.09
C THR A 30 -2.93 -4.70 38.58
N ALA A 31 -3.16 -5.89 38.03
CA ALA A 31 -3.55 -6.07 36.65
C ALA A 31 -4.90 -5.38 36.42
N GLU A 32 -4.96 -4.44 35.47
CA GLU A 32 -6.02 -4.33 34.47
C GLU A 32 -5.70 -3.17 33.50
N SER A 33 -4.88 -3.46 32.50
CA SER A 33 -5.02 -2.88 31.17
C SER A 33 -4.26 -3.79 30.23
N ALA A 34 -4.97 -4.77 29.66
CA ALA A 34 -4.43 -5.56 28.57
C ALA A 34 -4.32 -4.63 27.36
N VAL A 35 -3.14 -4.05 27.16
CA VAL A 35 -2.76 -3.61 25.82
C VAL A 35 -2.74 -4.90 25.01
N ALA A 36 -3.76 -5.08 24.17
CA ALA A 36 -3.77 -6.15 23.19
C ALA A 36 -2.57 -5.92 22.28
N VAL A 37 -1.49 -6.64 22.53
CA VAL A 37 -0.49 -6.88 21.50
C VAL A 37 -1.23 -7.70 20.45
N VAL A 38 -1.62 -7.04 19.35
CA VAL A 38 -2.01 -7.77 18.15
C VAL A 38 -0.75 -8.52 17.72
N GLU A 39 -0.72 -9.82 18.01
CA GLU A 39 0.25 -10.73 17.42
C GLU A 39 0.10 -10.57 15.91
N GLY A 40 1.01 -9.82 15.29
CA GLY A 40 1.15 -9.73 13.85
C GLY A 40 1.61 -11.09 13.34
N GLY A 41 0.66 -12.01 13.19
CA GLY A 41 0.87 -13.21 12.40
C GLY A 41 1.30 -12.80 11.00
N THR A 42 2.17 -13.61 10.37
CA THR A 42 2.46 -13.44 8.95
C THR A 42 1.17 -13.71 8.18
N THR A 43 0.47 -12.67 7.72
CA THR A 43 -0.67 -12.84 6.82
C THR A 43 -0.17 -13.46 5.52
N ALA A 44 -0.89 -14.46 5.02
CA ALA A 44 -0.62 -14.99 3.68
C ALA A 44 -0.94 -13.93 2.62
N VAL A 45 -1.94 -13.09 2.93
CA VAL A 45 -2.39 -12.03 2.07
C VAL A 45 -1.60 -10.72 2.32
N GLN A 46 -1.14 -10.12 1.23
CA GLN A 46 -0.49 -8.83 1.17
C GLN A 46 -1.38 -7.81 0.46
N VAL A 47 -1.19 -6.52 0.76
CA VAL A 47 -1.90 -5.40 0.13
C VAL A 47 -0.91 -4.53 -0.62
N VAL A 48 -1.28 -4.15 -1.84
CA VAL A 48 -0.64 -3.07 -2.61
C VAL A 48 -1.65 -1.94 -2.77
N VAL A 49 -1.27 -0.73 -2.37
CA VAL A 49 -2.06 0.48 -2.63
C VAL A 49 -1.75 0.97 -4.04
N GLY A 50 -2.78 1.11 -4.87
CA GLY A 50 -2.66 1.42 -6.30
C GLY A 50 -2.43 2.91 -6.62
N ALA A 51 -2.36 3.77 -5.61
CA ALA A 51 -2.11 5.20 -5.73
C ALA A 51 -1.30 5.71 -4.52
N ASN A 52 -0.70 6.89 -4.67
CA ASN A 52 0.18 7.48 -3.66
C ASN A 52 -0.05 8.99 -3.44
N ASP A 53 -1.11 9.55 -4.01
CA ASP A 53 -1.51 10.94 -3.83
C ASP A 53 -2.98 10.97 -3.40
N PHE A 54 -3.19 11.28 -2.13
CA PHE A 54 -4.50 11.26 -1.50
C PHE A 54 -4.68 12.56 -0.73
N GLU A 55 -5.80 13.24 -0.96
CA GLU A 55 -6.13 14.48 -0.26
C GLU A 55 -7.14 14.22 0.87
N VAL A 56 -7.18 15.11 1.85
CA VAL A 56 -8.26 15.19 2.84
C VAL A 56 -9.65 15.21 2.20
N GLY A 57 -10.66 14.75 2.93
CA GLY A 57 -12.04 14.63 2.47
C GLY A 57 -12.45 13.18 2.27
N THR A 58 -12.72 12.78 1.02
CA THR A 58 -13.17 11.41 0.68
C THR A 58 -12.34 10.80 -0.46
N PRO A 59 -11.04 10.57 -0.23
CA PRO A 59 -10.14 10.10 -1.28
C PRO A 59 -10.57 8.71 -1.78
N ARG A 60 -10.39 8.48 -3.09
CA ARG A 60 -10.52 7.14 -3.69
C ARG A 60 -9.25 6.36 -3.39
N ILE A 61 -9.32 5.32 -2.55
CA ILE A 61 -8.17 4.49 -2.23
C ILE A 61 -8.29 3.13 -2.94
N PRO A 62 -7.58 2.90 -4.05
CA PRO A 62 -7.53 1.61 -4.70
C PRO A 62 -6.50 0.69 -4.02
N ILE A 63 -6.88 -0.56 -3.76
CA ILE A 63 -6.01 -1.61 -3.22
C ILE A 63 -6.13 -2.90 -4.03
N ILE A 64 -5.03 -3.65 -4.07
CA ILE A 64 -4.95 -4.98 -4.69
C ILE A 64 -4.45 -5.94 -3.62
N PHE A 65 -5.11 -7.09 -3.50
CA PHE A 65 -4.71 -8.15 -2.59
C PHE A 65 -3.88 -9.21 -3.33
N PHE A 66 -2.87 -9.75 -2.65
CA PHE A 66 -2.00 -10.81 -3.16
C PHE A 66 -1.94 -11.96 -2.15
N ASP A 67 -2.05 -13.21 -2.60
CA ASP A 67 -1.69 -14.40 -1.82
C ASP A 67 -0.33 -14.90 -2.30
N GLY A 68 0.71 -14.65 -1.51
CA GLY A 68 2.09 -14.82 -1.95
C GLY A 68 2.39 -14.07 -3.26
N PRO A 69 2.90 -14.73 -4.32
CA PRO A 69 3.18 -14.07 -5.59
C PRO A 69 1.94 -13.94 -6.50
N GLN A 70 0.80 -14.50 -6.11
CA GLN A 70 -0.41 -14.51 -6.93
C GLN A 70 -1.35 -13.39 -6.50
N MET A 71 -1.98 -12.72 -7.47
CA MET A 71 -3.06 -11.78 -7.16
C MET A 71 -4.26 -12.57 -6.64
N SER A 72 -4.82 -12.12 -5.53
CA SER A 72 -5.98 -12.77 -4.93
C SER A 72 -7.26 -12.24 -5.57
N ALA A 73 -7.78 -12.99 -6.54
CA ALA A 73 -9.03 -12.67 -7.22
C ALA A 73 -10.27 -13.16 -6.46
N ASP A 74 -10.10 -14.08 -5.49
CA ASP A 74 -11.20 -14.83 -4.88
C ASP A 74 -11.59 -14.32 -3.49
N ILE A 75 -11.13 -13.13 -3.09
CA ILE A 75 -11.57 -12.49 -1.84
C ILE A 75 -13.05 -12.12 -2.00
N PRO A 76 -13.98 -12.65 -1.19
CA PRO A 76 -15.39 -12.31 -1.33
C PRO A 76 -15.71 -10.93 -0.74
N GLU A 77 -15.04 -10.57 0.36
CA GLU A 77 -15.34 -9.38 1.15
C GLU A 77 -14.08 -8.81 1.79
N ALA A 78 -13.99 -7.48 1.82
CA ALA A 78 -12.95 -6.74 2.53
C ALA A 78 -13.59 -5.59 3.33
N GLU A 79 -13.54 -5.69 4.65
CA GLU A 79 -13.92 -4.61 5.56
C GLU A 79 -12.68 -3.80 5.92
N MET A 80 -12.80 -2.49 5.84
CA MET A 80 -11.70 -1.55 6.00
C MET A 80 -11.96 -0.71 7.25
N THR A 81 -11.02 -0.69 8.20
CA THR A 81 -11.03 0.21 9.35
C THR A 81 -9.83 1.14 9.28
N VAL A 82 -10.09 2.44 9.37
CA VAL A 82 -9.10 3.51 9.22
C VAL A 82 -8.91 4.21 10.57
N PHE A 83 -7.65 4.39 10.95
CA PHE A 83 -7.20 4.87 12.26
C PHE A 83 -6.43 6.18 12.13
N ASP A 84 -6.83 7.15 12.94
CA ASP A 84 -6.09 8.40 13.16
C ASP A 84 -4.89 8.10 14.08
N LEU A 85 -3.71 8.03 13.49
CA LEU A 85 -2.46 7.76 14.21
C LEU A 85 -1.87 9.00 14.87
N SER A 86 -2.49 10.18 14.72
CA SER A 86 -2.06 11.39 15.43
C SER A 86 -2.57 11.43 16.89
N GLN A 87 -3.53 10.57 17.23
CA GLN A 87 -4.09 10.44 18.57
C GLN A 87 -3.44 9.30 19.35
N GLU A 88 -3.38 9.46 20.67
CA GLU A 88 -2.86 8.47 21.60
C GLU A 88 -3.90 8.14 22.67
N PRO A 89 -4.53 6.95 22.65
CA PRO A 89 -4.33 5.88 21.66
C PRO A 89 -4.92 6.24 20.28
N ALA A 90 -4.46 5.56 19.23
CA ALA A 90 -5.01 5.71 17.88
C ALA A 90 -6.53 5.52 17.88
N ALA A 91 -7.25 6.45 17.28
CA ALA A 91 -8.72 6.44 17.24
C ALA A 91 -9.22 5.94 15.89
N ILE A 92 -10.33 5.19 15.89
CA ILE A 92 -11.01 4.84 14.63
C ILE A 92 -11.61 6.13 14.04
N GLY A 93 -11.15 6.51 12.85
CA GLY A 93 -11.71 7.63 12.08
C GLY A 93 -12.83 7.21 11.15
N TRP A 94 -12.76 5.99 10.59
CA TRP A 94 -13.76 5.49 9.65
C TRP A 94 -13.76 3.95 9.58
N SER A 95 -14.90 3.34 9.25
CA SER A 95 -14.99 1.91 8.89
C SER A 95 -16.03 1.69 7.80
N GLY A 96 -15.78 0.74 6.89
CA GLY A 96 -16.72 0.39 5.83
C GLY A 96 -16.20 -0.68 4.88
N MET A 97 -17.07 -1.14 3.97
CA MET A 97 -16.70 -2.14 2.97
C MET A 97 -15.95 -1.50 1.81
N ALA A 98 -14.91 -2.18 1.33
CA ALA A 98 -14.36 -1.90 0.01
C ALA A 98 -15.24 -2.54 -1.08
N ILE A 99 -15.31 -1.88 -2.24
CA ILE A 99 -16.05 -2.34 -3.41
C ILE A 99 -15.06 -3.02 -4.37
N ASN A 100 -15.37 -4.24 -4.79
CA ASN A 100 -14.59 -4.97 -5.77
C ASN A 100 -14.94 -4.51 -7.21
N TYR A 101 -13.92 -4.30 -8.02
CA TYR A 101 -14.00 -3.95 -9.44
C TYR A 101 -13.29 -5.03 -10.27
N THR A 102 -13.98 -5.51 -11.31
CA THR A 102 -13.53 -6.58 -12.24
C THR A 102 -13.55 -6.11 -13.69
N ASP A 103 -13.52 -4.80 -13.90
CA ASP A 103 -13.54 -4.14 -15.21
C ASP A 103 -12.17 -4.13 -15.92
N TYR A 104 -11.12 -4.56 -15.23
CA TYR A 104 -9.76 -4.75 -15.76
C TYR A 104 -9.29 -6.19 -15.59
N GLU A 105 -8.17 -6.52 -16.23
CA GLU A 105 -7.52 -7.84 -16.11
C GLU A 105 -7.11 -8.15 -14.65
N ILE A 106 -6.75 -7.12 -13.87
CA ILE A 106 -6.48 -7.23 -12.43
C ILE A 106 -7.71 -6.74 -11.66
N PRO A 107 -8.38 -7.61 -10.89
CA PRO A 107 -9.40 -7.17 -9.94
C PRO A 107 -8.78 -6.29 -8.85
N TYR A 108 -9.44 -5.19 -8.53
CA TYR A 108 -9.00 -4.28 -7.48
C TYR A 108 -10.18 -3.87 -6.60
N TRP A 109 -9.87 -3.33 -5.43
CA TRP A 109 -10.86 -2.91 -4.45
C TRP A 109 -10.72 -1.42 -4.20
N VAL A 110 -11.84 -0.74 -3.96
CA VAL A 110 -11.85 0.70 -3.68
C VAL A 110 -12.71 0.99 -2.46
N PHE A 111 -12.20 1.83 -1.57
CA PHE A 111 -12.98 2.42 -0.49
C PHE A 111 -12.75 3.93 -0.43
N HIS A 112 -13.68 4.64 0.20
CA HIS A 112 -13.70 6.11 0.29
C HIS A 112 -13.91 6.52 1.76
N PRO A 113 -12.84 6.57 2.56
CA PRO A 113 -12.95 6.96 3.95
C PRO A 113 -13.19 8.46 4.08
N GLU A 114 -13.85 8.87 5.17
CA GLU A 114 -13.91 10.28 5.55
C GLU A 114 -12.65 10.64 6.35
N ILE A 115 -11.83 11.54 5.82
CA ILE A 115 -10.53 11.92 6.39
C ILE A 115 -10.49 13.44 6.64
N PRO A 116 -10.59 13.89 7.89
CA PRO A 116 -10.70 15.32 8.20
C PRO A 116 -9.36 16.07 8.20
N SER A 117 -8.23 15.36 8.24
CA SER A 117 -6.90 15.97 8.39
C SER A 117 -5.81 15.20 7.65
N SER A 118 -4.79 15.94 7.21
CA SER A 118 -3.59 15.39 6.59
C SER A 118 -2.69 14.71 7.63
N GLY A 119 -1.84 13.81 7.17
CA GLY A 119 -0.95 13.00 8.00
C GLY A 119 -0.93 11.53 7.60
N ILE A 120 -0.25 10.72 8.40
CA ILE A 120 -0.21 9.27 8.22
C ILE A 120 -1.44 8.67 8.91
N TRP A 121 -2.20 7.87 8.15
CA TRP A 121 -3.34 7.13 8.65
C TRP A 121 -3.06 5.63 8.59
N GLY A 122 -3.47 4.92 9.64
CA GLY A 122 -3.35 3.47 9.75
C GLY A 122 -4.59 2.79 9.19
N ILE A 123 -4.44 1.65 8.55
CA ILE A 123 -5.55 0.91 7.95
C ILE A 123 -5.42 -0.56 8.31
N VAL A 124 -6.54 -1.14 8.75
CA VAL A 124 -6.73 -2.58 8.88
C VAL A 124 -7.72 -3.01 7.81
N ALA A 125 -7.31 -3.90 6.91
CA ALA A 125 -8.21 -4.64 6.03
C ALA A 125 -8.50 -6.00 6.66
N SER A 126 -9.72 -6.19 7.15
CA SER A 126 -10.26 -7.49 7.55
C SER A 126 -10.83 -8.16 6.30
N VAL A 127 -10.04 -9.04 5.67
CA VAL A 127 -10.44 -9.79 4.48
C VAL A 127 -11.04 -11.14 4.85
N THR A 128 -12.12 -11.52 4.19
CA THR A 128 -12.65 -12.89 4.26
C THR A 128 -11.99 -13.71 3.14
N LEU A 129 -11.42 -14.86 3.47
CA LEU A 129 -10.82 -15.80 2.51
C LEU A 129 -11.88 -16.76 1.93
N PRO A 130 -11.60 -17.46 0.82
CA PRO A 130 -12.54 -18.43 0.22
C PRO A 130 -12.97 -19.57 1.15
N ASP A 131 -12.14 -19.93 2.14
CA ASP A 131 -12.45 -20.95 3.15
C ASP A 131 -13.30 -20.42 4.32
N GLY A 132 -13.63 -19.11 4.31
CA GLY A 132 -14.42 -18.42 5.32
C GLY A 132 -13.61 -17.89 6.50
N ASN A 133 -12.30 -18.13 6.56
CA ASN A 133 -11.44 -17.52 7.57
C ASN A 133 -11.27 -16.02 7.32
N LYS A 134 -11.01 -15.26 8.38
CA LYS A 134 -10.68 -13.83 8.27
C LYS A 134 -9.19 -13.61 8.52
N GLU A 135 -8.58 -12.74 7.73
CA GLU A 135 -7.23 -12.24 7.95
C GLU A 135 -7.23 -10.71 8.07
N ASP A 136 -6.51 -10.19 9.05
CA ASP A 136 -6.32 -8.75 9.25
C ASP A 136 -4.98 -8.31 8.68
N ILE A 137 -5.02 -7.44 7.68
CA ILE A 137 -3.83 -6.90 7.01
C ILE A 137 -3.67 -5.44 7.40
N GLN A 138 -2.51 -5.07 7.91
CA GLN A 138 -2.21 -3.72 8.37
C GLN A 138 -1.31 -3.00 7.38
N PHE A 139 -1.64 -1.75 7.07
CA PHE A 139 -0.81 -0.87 6.27
C PHE A 139 -1.09 0.60 6.62
N THR A 140 -0.28 1.50 6.08
CA THR A 140 -0.43 2.94 6.29
C THR A 140 -0.52 3.66 4.95
N ILE A 141 -1.22 4.78 4.93
CA ILE A 141 -1.22 5.71 3.81
C ILE A 141 -0.87 7.12 4.29
N GLN A 142 -0.27 7.90 3.40
CA GLN A 142 -0.06 9.33 3.61
C GLN A 142 -1.25 10.08 2.98
N ILE A 143 -1.87 10.97 3.76
CA ILE A 143 -2.90 11.89 3.29
C ILE A 143 -2.30 13.29 3.29
N GLU A 144 -2.34 13.95 2.15
CA GLU A 144 -1.89 15.32 1.95
C GLU A 144 -3.02 16.32 2.19
N ALA A 145 -2.65 17.56 2.53
CA ALA A 145 -3.62 18.64 2.69
C ALA A 145 -4.20 19.12 1.35
N GLU A 146 -3.42 18.99 0.27
CA GLU A 146 -3.78 19.35 -1.10
C GLU A 146 -3.20 18.28 -2.05
N ASN A 147 -3.95 17.93 -3.09
CA ASN A 147 -3.50 16.99 -4.14
C ASN A 147 -2.46 17.65 -5.05
N SER A 148 -1.42 16.91 -5.46
CA SER A 148 -0.46 17.42 -6.45
C SER A 148 -0.96 17.27 -7.89
N ALA A 149 -1.89 16.33 -8.11
CA ALA A 149 -2.56 16.11 -9.38
C ALA A 149 -3.74 17.09 -9.59
N PRO A 150 -4.02 17.51 -10.84
CA PRO A 150 -5.20 18.30 -11.14
C PRO A 150 -6.50 17.56 -10.76
N LEU A 151 -7.39 18.25 -10.06
CA LEU A 151 -8.70 17.75 -9.66
C LEU A 151 -9.72 17.84 -10.80
N ILE A 152 -10.84 17.13 -10.66
CA ILE A 152 -11.96 17.24 -11.59
C ILE A 152 -12.50 18.67 -11.57
N GLY A 153 -12.48 19.32 -12.72
CA GLY A 153 -12.92 20.72 -12.88
C GLY A 153 -11.78 21.73 -12.89
N ASP A 154 -10.57 21.32 -12.51
CA ASP A 154 -9.40 22.18 -12.61
C ASP A 154 -9.05 22.50 -14.05
N LYS A 155 -8.45 23.67 -14.26
CA LYS A 155 -7.86 24.00 -15.54
C LYS A 155 -6.64 23.09 -15.76
N GLY A 156 -6.65 22.36 -16.88
CA GLY A 156 -5.51 21.54 -17.28
C GLY A 156 -4.20 22.34 -17.34
N ILE A 157 -3.07 21.65 -17.16
CA ILE A 157 -1.75 22.26 -17.25
C ILE A 157 -1.41 22.48 -18.74
N PRO A 158 -1.13 23.73 -19.17
CA PRO A 158 -0.80 24.03 -20.57
C PRO A 158 0.63 23.57 -20.87
N SER A 159 0.82 22.27 -21.04
CA SER A 159 2.13 21.67 -21.30
C SER A 159 2.62 21.98 -22.71
N GLU A 160 3.88 22.42 -22.82
CA GLU A 160 4.62 22.58 -24.08
C GLU A 160 5.36 21.28 -24.42
N ASN A 161 4.60 20.19 -24.58
CA ASN A 161 5.16 18.89 -24.94
C ASN A 161 5.78 18.92 -26.34
N ARG A 162 6.72 17.99 -26.57
CA ARG A 162 7.32 17.81 -27.90
C ARG A 162 6.25 17.36 -28.91
N THR A 163 6.43 17.80 -30.14
CA THR A 163 5.59 17.49 -31.31
C THR A 163 6.48 17.00 -32.45
N LEU A 164 5.89 16.47 -33.53
CA LEU A 164 6.63 16.07 -34.72
C LEU A 164 7.30 17.23 -35.47
N GLU A 165 6.86 18.47 -35.22
CA GLU A 165 7.54 19.67 -35.74
C GLU A 165 8.87 19.91 -35.01
N THR A 166 8.89 19.73 -33.69
CA THR A 166 10.06 20.01 -32.84
C THR A 166 10.98 18.80 -32.66
N GLU A 167 10.47 17.58 -32.83
CA GLU A 167 11.23 16.34 -32.92
C GLU A 167 10.61 15.43 -33.99
N PRO A 168 11.18 15.40 -35.20
CA PRO A 168 10.67 14.59 -36.30
C PRO A 168 10.78 13.07 -36.08
N ASP A 169 11.67 12.60 -35.20
CA ASP A 169 11.78 11.18 -34.87
C ASP A 169 10.72 10.77 -33.83
N ILE A 170 9.62 10.19 -34.31
CA ILE A 170 8.48 9.77 -33.49
C ILE A 170 8.84 8.79 -32.37
N ASN A 171 9.92 8.01 -32.53
CA ASN A 171 10.36 7.05 -31.51
C ASN A 171 10.93 7.73 -30.25
N LYS A 172 11.23 9.04 -30.33
CA LYS A 172 11.62 9.86 -29.18
C LYS A 172 10.44 10.59 -28.53
N LEU A 173 9.25 10.46 -29.10
CA LEU A 173 7.99 11.01 -28.58
C LEU A 173 7.14 9.94 -27.90
N THR A 174 7.27 8.68 -28.31
CA THR A 174 6.46 7.59 -27.81
C THR A 174 7.20 6.26 -27.85
N SER A 175 6.83 5.37 -26.93
CA SER A 175 7.27 3.98 -26.91
C SER A 175 6.27 3.02 -27.58
N GLY A 176 5.13 3.52 -28.06
CA GLY A 176 4.08 2.71 -28.68
C GLY A 176 4.57 1.94 -29.90
N GLN A 177 4.14 0.68 -30.04
CA GLN A 177 4.56 -0.19 -31.15
C GLN A 177 4.02 0.28 -32.51
N GLU A 178 2.80 0.81 -32.54
CA GLU A 178 2.15 1.38 -33.72
C GLU A 178 1.77 2.84 -33.42
N PRO A 179 2.75 3.76 -33.43
CA PRO A 179 2.49 5.14 -33.04
C PRO A 179 1.62 5.83 -34.08
N LEU A 180 0.57 6.52 -33.62
CA LEU A 180 -0.34 7.30 -34.48
C LEU A 180 0.20 8.74 -34.61
N PRO A 181 0.78 9.15 -35.76
CA PRO A 181 1.44 10.46 -35.88
C PRO A 181 0.50 11.64 -35.62
N ALA A 182 -0.80 11.47 -35.87
CA ALA A 182 -1.82 12.48 -35.63
C ALA A 182 -1.94 12.91 -34.15
N LEU A 183 -1.54 12.08 -33.19
CA LEU A 183 -1.57 12.41 -31.76
C LEU A 183 -0.39 13.29 -31.31
N TYR A 184 0.61 13.50 -32.17
CA TYR A 184 1.87 14.18 -31.82
C TYR A 184 2.07 15.50 -32.60
N GLN A 185 0.99 16.09 -33.12
CA GLN A 185 1.06 17.27 -33.97
C GLN A 185 0.88 18.61 -33.23
N MET A 186 0.44 18.57 -31.97
CA MET A 186 0.03 19.76 -31.22
C MET A 186 0.45 19.64 -29.76
N THR A 187 0.76 20.75 -29.11
CA THR A 187 1.00 20.79 -27.67
C THR A 187 -0.32 20.79 -26.89
N VAL A 188 -0.28 20.41 -25.62
CA VAL A 188 -1.44 20.56 -24.72
C VAL A 188 -1.82 22.05 -24.60
N ALA A 189 -0.84 22.95 -24.51
CA ALA A 189 -1.07 24.39 -24.46
C ALA A 189 -1.84 24.92 -25.69
N GLU A 190 -1.45 24.49 -26.89
CA GLU A 190 -2.15 24.82 -28.14
C GLU A 190 -3.57 24.25 -28.16
N ALA A 191 -3.75 22.98 -27.77
CA ALA A 191 -5.05 22.33 -27.76
C ALA A 191 -6.04 23.06 -26.85
N MET A 192 -5.59 23.50 -25.67
CA MET A 192 -6.39 24.26 -24.71
C MET A 192 -6.87 25.63 -25.24
N THR A 193 -6.14 26.24 -26.18
CA THR A 193 -6.51 27.55 -26.75
C THR A 193 -7.22 27.45 -28.10
N SER A 194 -7.33 26.24 -28.66
CA SER A 194 -7.90 25.99 -29.98
C SER A 194 -9.40 26.26 -30.11
N GLY A 195 -10.12 26.40 -28.99
CA GLY A 195 -11.58 26.51 -28.96
C GLY A 195 -12.31 25.20 -29.30
N ARG A 196 -11.60 24.08 -29.39
CA ARG A 196 -12.15 22.75 -29.70
C ARG A 196 -12.17 21.87 -28.45
N PRO A 197 -13.18 20.98 -28.30
CA PRO A 197 -13.11 19.93 -27.30
C PRO A 197 -11.81 19.12 -27.47
N THR A 198 -11.10 18.94 -26.37
CA THR A 198 -9.78 18.29 -26.35
C THR A 198 -9.84 17.09 -25.42
N VAL A 199 -9.25 15.97 -25.87
CA VAL A 199 -9.03 14.78 -25.05
C VAL A 199 -7.53 14.54 -25.01
N ILE A 200 -6.99 14.36 -23.80
CA ILE A 200 -5.59 14.01 -23.56
C ILE A 200 -5.57 12.60 -23.02
N ALA A 201 -4.74 11.73 -23.61
CA ALA A 201 -4.63 10.34 -23.21
C ALA A 201 -3.27 10.09 -22.52
N PHE A 202 -3.32 9.65 -21.27
CA PHE A 202 -2.15 9.17 -20.54
C PHE A 202 -2.07 7.65 -20.70
N ASN A 203 -1.28 7.21 -21.67
CA ASN A 203 -1.22 5.79 -22.05
C ASN A 203 -0.10 5.07 -21.30
N THR A 204 -0.33 3.79 -21.00
CA THR A 204 0.70 2.90 -20.45
C THR A 204 1.90 2.82 -21.39
N PRO A 205 3.14 3.05 -20.90
CA PRO A 205 4.33 2.90 -21.71
C PRO A 205 4.52 1.45 -22.20
N ALA A 206 5.07 1.26 -23.39
CA ALA A 206 5.33 -0.09 -23.92
C ALA A 206 6.37 -0.90 -23.12
N PHE A 207 7.10 -0.22 -22.22
CA PHE A 207 8.05 -0.86 -21.30
C PHE A 207 7.40 -1.36 -20.01
N CYS A 208 6.13 -1.05 -19.77
CA CYS A 208 5.36 -1.71 -18.71
C CYS A 208 5.10 -3.17 -19.13
N GLN A 209 5.81 -4.10 -18.52
CA GLN A 209 5.73 -5.54 -18.84
C GLN A 209 4.85 -6.33 -17.87
N THR A 210 4.33 -5.67 -16.83
CA THR A 210 3.51 -6.29 -15.79
C THR A 210 2.10 -5.72 -15.86
N ALA A 211 1.09 -6.53 -15.56
CA ALA A 211 -0.30 -6.07 -15.58
C ALA A 211 -0.60 -4.92 -14.59
N ILE A 212 0.28 -4.68 -13.59
CA ILE A 212 0.10 -3.67 -12.53
C ILE A 212 0.24 -2.22 -13.03
N CYS A 213 0.95 -1.95 -14.13
CA CYS A 213 1.11 -0.59 -14.64
C CYS A 213 0.11 -0.20 -15.75
N SER A 214 -1.04 -0.87 -15.78
CA SER A 214 -2.23 -0.30 -16.43
C SER A 214 -2.70 0.94 -15.67
N PRO A 215 -3.39 1.90 -16.32
CA PRO A 215 -4.02 3.00 -15.60
C PRO A 215 -5.12 2.40 -14.69
N VAL A 216 -5.11 2.76 -13.41
CA VAL A 216 -6.09 2.34 -12.39
C VAL A 216 -6.77 3.53 -11.73
#